data_AF-A0AAW4HHQ3-F1
#
_entry.id   AF-A0AAW4HHQ3-F1
#
_cell.length_a   1.000
_cell.length_b   1.000
_cell.length_c   1.000
_cell.angle_alpha   90.00
_cell.angle_beta   90.00
_cell.angle_gamma   90.00
#
_symmetry.space_group_name_H-M   'P 1'
#
loop_
_entity.id
_entity.type
_entity.pdbx_description
1 polymer ?
#
loop_
_entity_poly.entity_id
_entity_poly.type
_entity_poly.pdbx_seq_one_letter_code
_entity_poly.pdbx_strand_id
1 'polypeptide(L)'
;MTATNYAKDFYEIPESLKNNSSLKRKALDLVQSEPIAGKVTTGGSRLDDFREILIDFFDLKIDLNAAIAETKNKLPRQQSMFSGDNRVFASGWAERLVRTQVSRFYNQAVLESIIESGSDDCFVEHSLNEQASSNCSKQLAGTTHSAKVMLDRLKSSYGGGAWGKELKLPDHPHCTHTFSPVD
;
A
#
# COMPACT_ATOMS: atom_id res chain seq x y z
N MET A 1 -1.04 24.67 -15.47
CA MET A 1 -0.65 23.30 -15.09
C MET A 1 -1.08 23.14 -13.64
N THR A 2 -2.07 22.30 -13.35
CA THR A 2 -2.43 21.97 -11.97
C THR A 2 -1.28 21.16 -11.38
N ALA A 3 -0.71 21.61 -10.26
CA ALA A 3 0.32 20.86 -9.56
C ALA A 3 -0.20 19.44 -9.28
N THR A 4 0.58 18.43 -9.67
CA THR A 4 0.21 17.05 -9.45
C THR A 4 0.48 16.74 -7.98
N ASN A 5 -0.58 16.65 -7.17
CA ASN A 5 -0.43 16.47 -5.72
C ASN A 5 -0.29 14.98 -5.37
N TYR A 6 0.89 14.62 -4.87
CA TYR A 6 1.14 13.35 -4.21
C TYR A 6 0.61 13.42 -2.77
N ALA A 7 0.17 12.28 -2.24
CA ALA A 7 -0.30 12.16 -0.87
C ALA A 7 0.88 12.38 0.08
N LYS A 8 0.71 13.22 1.09
CA LYS A 8 1.70 13.42 2.16
C LYS A 8 1.53 12.43 3.29
N ASP A 9 0.33 11.86 3.41
CA ASP A 9 0.07 10.70 4.25
C ASP A 9 -0.97 9.75 3.65
N PHE A 10 -1.08 8.57 4.26
CA PHE A 10 -1.95 7.48 3.85
C PHE A 10 -3.42 7.90 3.66
N TYR A 11 -3.94 8.82 4.47
CA TYR A 11 -5.34 9.25 4.39
C TYR A 11 -5.59 10.22 3.23
N GLU A 12 -4.55 10.82 2.67
CA GLU A 12 -4.63 11.68 1.49
C GLU A 12 -4.58 10.91 0.15
N ILE A 13 -4.31 9.59 0.19
CA ILE A 13 -4.23 8.75 -1.02
C ILE A 13 -5.46 8.92 -1.93
N PRO A 14 -6.72 8.86 -1.45
CA PRO A 14 -7.89 9.02 -2.32
C PRO A 14 -7.92 10.36 -3.06
N GLU A 15 -7.58 11.46 -2.37
CA GLU A 15 -7.57 12.80 -2.99
C GLU A 15 -6.40 12.94 -3.97
N SER A 16 -5.24 12.34 -3.69
CA SER A 16 -4.11 12.29 -4.63
C SER A 16 -4.49 11.53 -5.91
N LEU A 17 -5.14 10.36 -5.80
CA LEU A 17 -5.58 9.57 -6.94
C LEU A 17 -6.63 10.29 -7.80
N LYS A 18 -7.52 11.05 -7.16
CA LYS A 18 -8.53 11.87 -7.84
C LYS A 18 -7.90 12.96 -8.71
N ASN A 19 -6.81 13.57 -8.21
CA ASN A 19 -6.12 14.68 -8.87
C ASN A 19 -4.97 14.21 -9.80
N ASN A 20 -4.61 12.92 -9.79
CA ASN A 20 -3.54 12.34 -10.59
C ASN A 20 -3.99 11.06 -11.30
N SER A 21 -4.59 11.22 -12.48
CA SER A 21 -5.12 10.11 -13.28
C SER A 21 -4.05 9.13 -13.77
N SER A 22 -2.82 9.61 -14.01
CA SER A 22 -1.70 8.76 -14.40
C SER A 22 -1.30 7.82 -13.26
N LEU A 23 -1.14 8.37 -12.05
CA LEU A 23 -0.83 7.59 -10.85
C LEU A 23 -1.94 6.61 -10.50
N LYS A 24 -3.22 7.04 -10.63
CA LYS A 24 -4.37 6.14 -10.47
C LYS A 24 -4.31 4.95 -11.43
N ARG A 25 -4.06 5.19 -12.72
CA ARG A 25 -3.94 4.11 -13.70
C ARG A 25 -2.81 3.15 -13.33
N LYS A 26 -1.64 3.68 -13.01
CA LYS A 26 -0.48 2.86 -12.61
C LYS A 26 -0.78 2.01 -11.37
N ALA A 27 -1.40 2.58 -10.34
CA ALA A 27 -1.79 1.82 -9.15
C ALA A 27 -2.78 0.69 -9.49
N LEU A 28 -3.75 0.93 -10.39
CA LEU A 28 -4.68 -0.10 -10.87
C LEU A 28 -3.95 -1.21 -11.65
N ASP A 29 -3.01 -0.86 -12.53
CA ASP A 29 -2.21 -1.83 -13.30
C ASP A 29 -1.39 -2.72 -12.35
N LEU A 30 -0.82 -2.14 -11.29
CA LEU A 30 -0.11 -2.88 -10.24
C LEU A 30 -1.06 -3.81 -9.46
N VAL A 31 -2.25 -3.35 -9.08
CA VAL A 31 -3.25 -4.19 -8.42
C VAL A 31 -3.67 -5.37 -9.28
N GLN A 32 -3.57 -5.31 -10.60
CA GLN A 32 -3.88 -6.43 -11.49
C GLN A 32 -2.70 -7.39 -11.66
N SER A 33 -1.49 -6.86 -11.78
CA SER A 33 -0.32 -7.63 -12.22
C SER A 33 0.60 -8.12 -11.10
N GLU A 34 0.73 -7.35 -10.02
CA GLU A 34 1.70 -7.65 -8.96
C GLU A 34 1.19 -8.75 -8.01
N PRO A 35 2.07 -9.63 -7.52
CA PRO A 35 1.70 -10.64 -6.53
C PRO A 35 1.29 -10.02 -5.19
N ILE A 36 0.23 -10.58 -4.57
CA ILE A 36 -0.21 -10.24 -3.22
C ILE A 36 0.04 -11.46 -2.32
N ALA A 37 1.15 -11.45 -1.60
CA ALA A 37 1.47 -12.51 -0.66
C ALA A 37 0.56 -12.43 0.60
N GLY A 38 -0.05 -13.55 0.97
CA GLY A 38 -0.84 -13.63 2.20
C GLY A 38 -1.61 -14.93 2.34
N LYS A 39 -1.58 -15.53 3.54
CA LYS A 39 -2.40 -16.71 3.84
C LYS A 39 -3.90 -16.42 3.77
N VAL A 40 -4.31 -15.19 4.09
CA VAL A 40 -5.72 -14.75 4.07
C VAL A 40 -6.33 -14.83 2.67
N THR A 41 -5.54 -14.56 1.63
CA THR A 41 -5.94 -14.55 0.21
C THR A 41 -5.70 -15.90 -0.49
N THR A 42 -5.19 -16.91 0.21
CA THR A 42 -4.85 -18.20 -0.39
C THR A 42 -6.07 -19.12 -0.49
N GLY A 43 -6.24 -19.73 -1.67
CA GLY A 43 -7.25 -20.76 -1.96
C GLY A 43 -8.55 -20.21 -2.55
N GLY A 44 -9.18 -20.99 -3.45
CA GLY A 44 -10.41 -20.59 -4.14
C GLY A 44 -10.27 -19.28 -4.92
N SER A 45 -11.32 -18.47 -4.95
CA SER A 45 -11.38 -17.14 -5.57
C SER A 45 -10.84 -16.01 -4.69
N ARG A 46 -10.31 -16.31 -3.50
CA ARG A 46 -10.06 -15.31 -2.44
C ARG A 46 -9.10 -14.19 -2.85
N LEU A 47 -8.09 -14.51 -3.65
CA LEU A 47 -7.16 -13.50 -4.17
C LEU A 47 -7.87 -12.59 -5.18
N ASP A 48 -8.64 -13.16 -6.10
CA ASP A 48 -9.36 -12.41 -7.13
C ASP A 48 -10.42 -11.51 -6.49
N ASP A 49 -11.19 -12.04 -5.53
CA ASP A 49 -12.18 -11.29 -4.73
C ASP A 49 -11.53 -10.10 -4.02
N PHE A 50 -10.30 -10.27 -3.50
CA PHE A 50 -9.58 -9.19 -2.85
C PHE A 50 -9.00 -8.18 -3.84
N ARG A 51 -8.55 -8.61 -5.02
CA ARG A 51 -8.13 -7.70 -6.10
C ARG A 51 -9.29 -6.83 -6.56
N GLU A 52 -10.49 -7.37 -6.71
CA GLU A 52 -11.69 -6.58 -7.05
C GLU A 52 -11.93 -5.46 -6.03
N ILE A 53 -11.83 -5.77 -4.73
CA ILE A 53 -11.98 -4.75 -3.66
C ILE A 53 -10.92 -3.66 -3.78
N LEU A 54 -9.67 -4.03 -4.04
CA LEU A 54 -8.60 -3.05 -4.24
C LEU A 54 -8.81 -2.23 -5.50
N ILE A 55 -9.28 -2.83 -6.59
CA ILE A 55 -9.64 -2.12 -7.83
C ILE A 55 -10.73 -1.10 -7.53
N ASP A 56 -11.80 -1.48 -6.83
CA ASP A 56 -12.87 -0.54 -6.49
C ASP A 56 -12.38 0.61 -5.58
N PHE A 57 -11.45 0.32 -4.66
CA PHE A 57 -10.81 1.35 -3.84
C PHE A 57 -9.97 2.32 -4.69
N PHE A 58 -9.05 1.82 -5.51
CA PHE A 58 -8.18 2.65 -6.36
C PHE A 58 -8.96 3.35 -7.48
N ASP A 59 -10.11 2.79 -7.87
CA ASP A 59 -11.05 3.43 -8.80
C ASP A 59 -11.91 4.51 -8.12
N LEU A 60 -11.78 4.69 -6.81
CA LEU A 60 -12.54 5.64 -5.97
C LEU A 60 -14.04 5.35 -5.92
N LYS A 61 -14.44 4.09 -6.15
CA LYS A 61 -15.84 3.63 -6.03
C LYS A 61 -16.25 3.35 -4.58
N ILE A 62 -15.29 2.92 -3.77
CA ILE A 62 -15.48 2.65 -2.34
C ILE A 62 -14.38 3.34 -1.52
N ASP A 63 -14.72 3.73 -0.29
CA ASP A 63 -13.74 4.27 0.64
C ASP A 63 -13.00 3.14 1.41
N LEU A 64 -12.07 3.53 2.27
CA LEU A 64 -11.29 2.60 3.07
C LEU A 64 -12.15 1.73 4.00
N ASN A 65 -13.17 2.30 4.63
CA ASN A 65 -14.02 1.57 5.58
C ASN A 65 -14.87 0.53 4.85
N ALA A 66 -15.42 0.89 3.70
CA ALA A 66 -16.13 -0.01 2.80
C ALA A 66 -15.20 -1.13 2.30
N ALA A 67 -13.97 -0.81 1.85
CA ALA A 67 -13.00 -1.82 1.44
C ALA A 67 -12.67 -2.83 2.56
N ILE A 68 -12.55 -2.36 3.81
CA ILE A 68 -12.33 -3.22 4.98
C ILE A 68 -13.54 -4.11 5.28
N ALA A 69 -14.74 -3.56 5.20
CA ALA A 69 -15.99 -4.31 5.41
C ALA A 69 -16.18 -5.38 4.33
N GLU A 70 -16.04 -5.01 3.06
CA GLU A 70 -16.12 -5.92 1.91
C GLU A 70 -15.08 -7.03 1.99
N THR A 71 -13.86 -6.71 2.44
CA THR A 71 -12.83 -7.74 2.67
C THR A 71 -13.27 -8.75 3.71
N LYS A 72 -13.90 -8.34 4.82
CA LYS A 72 -14.42 -9.29 5.81
C LYS A 72 -15.54 -10.16 5.25
N ASN A 73 -16.39 -9.57 4.40
CA ASN A 73 -17.56 -10.22 3.82
C ASN A 73 -17.18 -11.24 2.74
N LYS A 74 -16.32 -10.86 1.80
CA LYS A 74 -15.90 -11.71 0.67
C LYS A 74 -14.84 -12.72 1.04
N LEU A 75 -14.03 -12.46 2.07
CA LEU A 75 -12.96 -13.37 2.51
C LEU A 75 -13.25 -13.96 3.91
N PRO A 76 -14.43 -14.58 4.15
CA PRO A 76 -14.80 -15.03 5.49
C PRO A 76 -13.84 -16.12 5.96
N ARG A 77 -13.57 -16.10 7.28
CA ARG A 77 -12.62 -17.00 7.94
C ARG A 77 -12.99 -18.48 7.72
N GLN A 78 -14.27 -18.79 7.78
CA GLN A 78 -14.81 -20.16 7.75
C GLN A 78 -14.55 -20.86 6.40
N GLN A 79 -14.36 -20.09 5.32
CA GLN A 79 -14.09 -20.62 3.99
C GLN A 79 -12.59 -20.74 3.68
N SER A 80 -11.71 -20.31 4.58
CA SER A 80 -10.27 -20.44 4.41
C SER A 80 -9.77 -21.79 4.90
N MET A 81 -8.82 -22.38 4.18
CA MET A 81 -8.06 -23.54 4.67
C MET A 81 -7.24 -23.24 5.93
N PHE A 82 -7.04 -21.96 6.26
CA PHE A 82 -6.38 -21.49 7.49
C PHE A 82 -7.39 -21.03 8.57
N SER A 83 -8.65 -21.45 8.49
CA SER A 83 -9.71 -21.06 9.44
C SER A 83 -9.35 -21.31 10.91
N GLY A 84 -8.51 -22.30 11.21
CA GLY A 84 -8.00 -22.60 12.55
C GLY A 84 -6.81 -21.75 13.02
N ASP A 85 -6.11 -21.04 12.14
CA ASP A 85 -4.90 -20.27 12.50
C ASP A 85 -5.27 -18.84 12.94
N ASN A 86 -5.31 -18.61 14.25
CA ASN A 86 -5.59 -17.29 14.84
C ASN A 86 -4.56 -16.21 14.48
N ARG A 87 -3.38 -16.58 13.96
CA ARG A 87 -2.40 -15.60 13.46
C ARG A 87 -2.79 -15.07 12.09
N VAL A 88 -3.49 -15.88 11.29
CA VAL A 88 -3.99 -15.48 9.95
C VAL A 88 -5.22 -14.60 10.09
N PHE A 89 -6.15 -14.98 10.96
CA PHE A 89 -7.42 -14.27 11.20
C PHE A 89 -7.47 -13.63 12.59
N ALA A 90 -6.40 -12.90 12.96
CA ALA A 90 -6.37 -12.13 14.20
C ALA A 90 -7.38 -10.98 14.19
N SER A 91 -7.68 -10.39 15.35
CA SER A 91 -8.50 -9.17 15.39
C SER A 91 -7.89 -8.08 14.50
N GLY A 92 -8.72 -7.42 13.69
CA GLY A 92 -8.28 -6.41 12.72
C GLY A 92 -7.57 -6.95 11.48
N TRP A 93 -7.58 -8.25 11.19
CA TRP A 93 -6.88 -8.84 10.03
C TRP A 93 -7.24 -8.15 8.70
N ALA A 94 -8.53 -7.84 8.48
CA ALA A 94 -9.00 -7.24 7.23
C ALA A 94 -8.47 -5.82 7.05
N GLU A 95 -8.51 -5.01 8.11
CA GLU A 95 -7.93 -3.67 8.11
C GLU A 95 -6.43 -3.73 7.81
N ARG A 96 -5.71 -4.62 8.49
CA ARG A 96 -4.27 -4.77 8.28
C ARG A 96 -3.95 -5.14 6.84
N LEU A 97 -4.71 -6.07 6.26
CA LEU A 97 -4.54 -6.50 4.88
C LEU A 97 -4.79 -5.36 3.89
N VAL A 98 -5.94 -4.69 3.99
CA VAL A 98 -6.33 -3.58 3.10
C VAL A 98 -5.33 -2.44 3.20
N ARG A 99 -5.05 -1.92 4.40
CA ARG A 99 -4.14 -0.78 4.57
C ARG A 99 -2.75 -1.07 4.04
N THR A 100 -2.25 -2.28 4.28
CA THR A 100 -0.93 -2.70 3.77
C THR A 100 -0.89 -2.68 2.25
N GLN A 101 -1.88 -3.25 1.56
CA GLN A 101 -1.86 -3.28 0.09
C GLN A 101 -2.16 -1.91 -0.53
N VAL A 102 -3.05 -1.12 0.06
CA VAL A 102 -3.30 0.26 -0.38
C VAL A 102 -2.03 1.09 -0.31
N SER A 103 -1.36 1.10 0.86
CA SER A 103 -0.10 1.84 1.04
C SER A 103 0.98 1.34 0.09
N ARG A 104 1.15 0.01 -0.02
CA ARG A 104 2.13 -0.62 -0.91
C ARG A 104 1.92 -0.21 -2.36
N PHE A 105 0.72 -0.41 -2.93
CA PHE A 105 0.49 -0.16 -4.36
C PHE A 105 0.56 1.32 -4.71
N TYR A 106 0.07 2.18 -3.82
CA TYR A 106 0.25 3.63 -3.99
C TYR A 106 1.74 4.01 -4.02
N ASN A 107 2.50 3.60 -3.01
CA ASN A 107 3.93 3.92 -2.90
C ASN A 107 4.74 3.32 -4.06
N GLN A 108 4.43 2.09 -4.48
CA GLN A 108 5.05 1.48 -5.64
C GLN A 108 4.79 2.31 -6.91
N ALA A 109 3.54 2.72 -7.14
CA ALA A 109 3.18 3.52 -8.30
C ALA A 109 3.90 4.89 -8.30
N VAL A 110 4.06 5.51 -7.14
CA VAL A 110 4.83 6.76 -7.02
C VAL A 110 6.31 6.53 -7.35
N LEU A 111 6.94 5.53 -6.73
CA LEU A 111 8.36 5.24 -6.95
C LEU A 111 8.66 4.90 -8.41
N GLU A 112 7.82 4.07 -9.05
CA GLU A 112 7.95 3.77 -10.47
C GLU A 112 7.80 5.03 -11.34
N SER A 113 6.87 5.93 -10.99
CA SER A 113 6.70 7.20 -11.72
C SER A 113 7.91 8.14 -11.57
N ILE A 114 8.52 8.18 -10.38
CA ILE A 114 9.75 8.96 -10.13
C ILE A 114 10.88 8.43 -11.02
N ILE A 115 11.09 7.12 -11.02
CA ILE A 115 12.15 6.47 -11.82
C ILE A 115 11.92 6.66 -13.32
N GLU A 116 10.68 6.53 -13.78
CA GLU A 116 10.30 6.75 -15.19
C GLU A 116 10.52 8.20 -15.64
N SER A 117 10.47 9.17 -14.73
CA SER A 117 10.80 10.57 -15.05
C SER A 117 12.31 10.84 -15.17
N GLY A 118 13.15 9.84 -14.85
CA GLY A 118 14.61 9.93 -14.88
C GLY A 118 15.25 10.33 -13.55
N SER A 119 14.44 10.56 -12.51
CA SER A 119 14.92 10.83 -11.15
C SER A 119 15.23 9.53 -10.40
N ASP A 120 16.07 9.61 -9.38
CA ASP A 120 16.20 8.56 -8.36
C ASP A 120 15.93 9.11 -6.95
N ASP A 121 15.47 10.35 -6.82
CA ASP A 121 15.23 10.95 -5.50
C ASP A 121 13.73 10.94 -5.18
N CYS A 122 13.38 10.33 -4.05
CA CYS A 122 12.04 10.40 -3.46
C CYS A 122 12.11 10.99 -2.06
N PHE A 123 11.06 11.71 -1.66
CA PHE A 123 10.92 12.30 -0.34
C PHE A 123 9.82 11.60 0.47
N VAL A 124 9.97 11.62 1.79
CA VAL A 124 8.94 11.16 2.73
C VAL A 124 8.60 12.30 3.67
N GLU A 125 7.39 12.83 3.56
CA GLU A 125 6.88 13.88 4.43
C GLU A 125 6.62 13.34 5.85
N HIS A 126 6.65 14.24 6.84
CA HIS A 126 6.07 13.93 8.15
C HIS A 126 4.55 13.82 8.01
N SER A 127 3.95 12.73 8.48
CA SER A 127 2.50 12.59 8.53
C SER A 127 1.95 13.21 9.82
N LEU A 128 0.84 13.93 9.74
CA LEU A 128 0.12 14.45 10.91
C LEU A 128 -0.41 13.35 11.83
N ASN A 129 -0.50 12.12 11.30
CA ASN A 129 -1.00 10.93 11.97
C ASN A 129 0.12 9.94 12.32
N GLU A 130 1.39 10.36 12.21
CA GLU A 130 2.51 9.47 12.45
C GLU A 130 2.71 9.15 13.93
N GLN A 131 3.23 7.95 14.19
CA GLN A 131 3.80 7.64 15.49
C GLN A 131 5.27 8.05 15.50
N ALA A 132 5.59 9.17 16.15
CA ALA A 132 6.96 9.73 16.21
C ALA A 132 8.02 8.75 16.73
N SER A 133 7.63 7.74 17.51
CA SER A 133 8.55 6.71 18.00
C SER A 133 8.85 5.58 17.00
N SER A 134 8.09 5.49 15.90
CA SER A 134 8.24 4.47 14.85
C SER A 134 9.54 4.63 14.08
N ASN A 135 10.04 3.54 13.48
CA ASN A 135 11.24 3.61 12.65
C ASN A 135 11.03 4.47 11.40
N CYS A 136 9.84 4.42 10.79
CA CYS A 136 9.51 5.26 9.64
C CYS A 136 9.62 6.75 9.99
N SER A 137 9.03 7.19 11.11
CA SER A 137 9.13 8.59 11.55
C SER A 137 10.56 9.01 11.91
N LYS A 138 11.35 8.11 12.51
CA LYS A 138 12.72 8.42 12.95
C LYS A 138 13.76 8.42 11.84
N GLN A 139 13.57 7.59 10.81
CA GLN A 139 14.63 7.29 9.84
C GLN A 139 14.23 7.58 8.39
N LEU A 140 12.93 7.68 8.08
CA LEU A 140 12.47 7.97 6.72
C LEU A 140 11.85 9.37 6.61
N ALA A 141 10.97 9.75 7.53
CA ALA A 141 10.27 11.02 7.47
C ALA A 141 11.22 12.23 7.53
N GLY A 142 10.90 13.26 6.76
CA GLY A 142 11.66 14.50 6.65
C GLY A 142 12.96 14.38 5.83
N THR A 143 13.17 13.28 5.11
CA THR A 143 14.44 13.02 4.39
C THR A 143 14.22 12.48 2.98
N THR A 144 15.24 12.66 2.13
CA THR A 144 15.29 12.14 0.75
C THR A 144 15.95 10.76 0.71
N HIS A 145 15.46 9.89 -0.16
CA HIS A 145 15.90 8.51 -0.34
C HIS A 145 16.05 8.17 -1.82
N SER A 146 16.82 7.11 -2.12
CA SER A 146 16.86 6.54 -3.47
C SER A 146 15.54 5.81 -3.77
N ALA A 147 14.83 6.25 -4.80
CA ALA A 147 13.58 5.69 -5.26
C ALA A 147 13.76 4.23 -5.69
N LYS A 148 14.87 3.90 -6.39
CA LYS A 148 15.21 2.52 -6.77
C LYS A 148 15.40 1.63 -5.56
N VAL A 149 16.19 2.08 -4.58
CA VAL A 149 16.43 1.29 -3.34
C VAL A 149 15.12 1.06 -2.59
N MET A 150 14.27 2.07 -2.47
CA MET A 150 12.97 1.94 -1.80
C MET A 150 12.02 1.01 -2.56
N LEU A 151 12.01 1.07 -3.89
CA LEU A 151 11.21 0.20 -4.75
C LEU A 151 11.64 -1.26 -4.62
N ASP A 152 12.94 -1.53 -4.64
CA ASP A 152 13.50 -2.88 -4.50
C ASP A 152 13.11 -3.49 -3.15
N ARG A 153 13.23 -2.72 -2.06
CA ARG A 153 12.82 -3.14 -0.71
C ARG A 153 11.34 -3.47 -0.63
N LEU A 154 10.51 -2.62 -1.24
CA LEU A 154 9.06 -2.79 -1.28
C LEU A 154 8.67 -4.07 -2.03
N LYS A 155 9.22 -4.25 -3.24
CA LYS A 155 8.98 -5.42 -4.10
C LYS A 155 9.49 -6.71 -3.45
N SER A 156 10.70 -6.69 -2.88
CA SER A 156 11.27 -7.84 -2.18
C SER A 156 10.40 -8.29 -1.01
N SER A 157 9.91 -7.33 -0.20
CA SER A 157 9.10 -7.65 0.98
C SER A 157 7.70 -8.14 0.64
N TYR A 158 6.97 -7.38 -0.19
CA TYR A 158 5.55 -7.62 -0.41
C TYR A 158 5.26 -8.47 -1.65
N GLY A 159 6.12 -8.42 -2.65
CA GLY A 159 6.03 -9.26 -3.85
C GLY A 159 6.76 -10.59 -3.69
N GLY A 160 8.01 -10.55 -3.19
CA GLY A 160 8.85 -11.73 -2.98
C GLY A 160 8.63 -12.47 -1.66
N GLY A 161 7.92 -11.88 -0.71
CA GLY A 161 7.70 -12.47 0.62
C GLY A 161 8.95 -12.48 1.51
N ALA A 162 10.00 -11.74 1.14
CA ALA A 162 11.22 -11.59 1.91
C ALA A 162 11.02 -10.49 2.97
N TRP A 163 10.43 -10.84 4.10
CA TRP A 163 10.15 -9.93 5.24
C TRP A 163 11.42 -9.51 6.00
N GLY A 164 12.36 -8.88 5.30
CA GLY A 164 13.62 -8.39 5.85
C GLY A 164 13.42 -7.25 6.85
N LYS A 165 14.49 -6.92 7.57
CA LYS A 165 14.54 -5.80 8.52
C LYS A 165 14.76 -4.44 7.86
N GLU A 166 14.86 -4.43 6.54
CA GLU A 166 15.06 -3.20 5.78
C GLU A 166 13.81 -2.32 5.83
N LEU A 167 14.03 -1.02 6.06
CA LEU A 167 12.98 -0.03 6.14
C LEU A 167 12.38 0.24 4.75
N LYS A 168 11.05 0.26 4.72
CA LYS A 168 10.19 0.38 3.54
C LYS A 168 8.85 0.97 3.95
N LEU A 169 8.06 1.46 2.99
CA LEU A 169 6.73 2.01 3.25
C LEU A 169 5.64 1.24 2.50
N PRO A 170 4.71 0.57 3.19
CA PRO A 170 4.54 0.56 4.65
C PRO A 170 5.57 -0.34 5.34
N ASP A 171 5.98 -0.03 6.57
CA ASP A 171 6.76 -0.98 7.40
C ASP A 171 5.83 -1.85 8.29
N HIS A 172 4.66 -1.31 8.63
CA HIS A 172 3.59 -2.00 9.34
C HIS A 172 2.22 -1.49 8.86
N PRO A 173 1.11 -2.21 9.14
CA PRO A 173 -0.20 -1.89 8.56
C PRO A 173 -0.81 -0.52 8.94
N HIS A 174 -0.28 0.11 9.99
CA HIS A 174 -0.72 1.42 10.45
C HIS A 174 0.31 2.52 10.14
N CYS A 175 1.34 2.22 9.33
CA CYS A 175 2.25 3.23 8.83
C CYS A 175 1.44 4.21 7.97
N THR A 176 1.63 5.50 8.21
CA THR A 176 0.90 6.57 7.53
C THR A 176 1.76 7.28 6.48
N HIS A 177 3.05 6.96 6.38
CA HIS A 177 3.95 7.60 5.44
C HIS A 177 3.74 7.15 4.00
N THR A 178 3.96 8.08 3.09
CA THR A 178 3.94 7.89 1.64
C THR A 178 5.19 8.50 1.02
N PHE A 179 5.54 8.05 -0.19
CA PHE A 179 6.58 8.70 -0.98
C PHE A 179 5.99 9.81 -1.84
N SER A 180 6.82 10.81 -2.15
CA SER A 180 6.58 11.83 -3.18
C SER A 180 7.87 12.09 -3.97
N PRO A 181 7.80 12.70 -5.15
CA PRO A 181 8.99 13.29 -5.79
C PRO A 181 9.61 14.37 -4.90
N VAL A 182 10.90 14.65 -5.11
CA VAL A 182 11.56 15.85 -4.59
C VAL A 182 11.20 17.03 -5.51
N ASP A 183 10.88 18.18 -4.91
CA ASP A 183 10.63 19.44 -5.62
C ASP A 183 11.88 19.99 -6.32
#